data_AF-A0AAV9Z5F2-F1
#
_entry.id   AF-A0AAV9Z5F2-F1
#
_cell.length_a   1.000
_cell.length_b   1.000
_cell.length_c   1.000
_cell.angle_alpha   90.00
_cell.angle_beta   90.00
_cell.angle_gamma   90.00
#
_symmetry.space_group_name_H-M   'P 1'
#
loop_
_entity.id
_entity.type
_entity.pdbx_description
1 polymer ?
#
loop_
_entity_poly.entity_id
_entity_poly.type
_entity_poly.pdbx_seq_one_letter_code
_entity_poly.pdbx_strand_id
1 'polypeptide(L)'
;EIYQQVLEIIFEIIWRKASTGERVECGDAVDRILYPGFLIESLDFEEAWNFTCCRAGRAKHPCPRCLVSQDMLDSLQQLFPLRTTATMRAAINRARSAPNATQREKVLMDFGLHKRRRGSEAG
;
A
#
# COMPACT_ATOMS: atom_id res chain seq x y z
N GLU A 1 -15.42 -20.91 3.82
CA GLU A 1 -16.77 -20.87 3.24
C GLU A 1 -17.64 -19.71 3.75
N ILE A 2 -18.03 -19.62 5.03
CA ILE A 2 -18.95 -18.55 5.51
C ILE A 2 -18.47 -17.13 5.17
N TYR A 3 -17.18 -16.84 5.33
CA TYR A 3 -16.63 -15.51 5.01
C TYR A 3 -16.70 -15.18 3.51
N GLN A 4 -16.51 -16.16 2.61
CA GLN A 4 -16.66 -15.94 1.17
C GLN A 4 -18.11 -15.69 0.78
N GLN A 5 -19.06 -16.40 1.40
CA GLN A 5 -20.49 -16.18 1.19
C GLN A 5 -20.96 -14.79 1.64
N VAL A 6 -20.39 -14.27 2.74
CA VAL A 6 -20.68 -12.89 3.19
C VAL A 6 -20.12 -11.85 2.20
N LEU A 7 -18.95 -12.10 1.61
CA LEU A 7 -18.37 -11.20 0.61
C LEU A 7 -19.19 -11.13 -0.68
N GLU A 8 -19.84 -12.23 -1.09
CA GLU A 8 -20.76 -12.23 -2.23
C GLU A 8 -21.93 -11.26 -2.00
N ILE A 9 -22.51 -11.25 -0.80
CA ILE A 9 -23.61 -10.34 -0.45
C ILE A 9 -23.12 -8.88 -0.40
N ILE A 10 -21.97 -8.63 0.26
CA ILE A 10 -21.42 -7.28 0.40
C ILE A 10 -21.05 -6.68 -0.97
N PHE A 11 -20.52 -7.49 -1.88
CA PHE A 11 -20.00 -7.03 -3.17
C PHE A 11 -20.97 -7.20 -4.34
N GLU A 12 -22.18 -7.71 -4.15
CA GLU A 12 -23.18 -7.94 -5.20
C GLU A 12 -23.40 -6.70 -6.09
N ILE A 13 -23.58 -5.53 -5.47
CA ILE A 13 -23.80 -4.26 -6.18
C ILE A 13 -22.60 -3.91 -7.08
N ILE A 14 -21.40 -4.18 -6.58
CA ILE A 14 -20.15 -3.85 -7.25
C ILE A 14 -19.90 -4.84 -8.38
N TRP A 15 -20.19 -6.13 -8.18
CA TRP A 15 -20.14 -7.15 -9.23
C TRP A 15 -21.08 -6.85 -10.38
N ARG A 16 -22.31 -6.40 -10.08
CA ARG A 16 -23.26 -5.99 -11.13
C ARG A 16 -22.73 -4.80 -11.92
N LYS A 17 -22.19 -3.78 -11.25
CA LYS A 17 -21.59 -2.63 -11.92
C LYS A 17 -20.31 -3.01 -12.69
N ALA A 18 -19.55 -3.98 -12.20
CA ALA A 18 -18.35 -4.50 -12.87
C ALA A 18 -18.68 -5.17 -14.20
N SER A 19 -19.86 -5.79 -14.34
CA SER A 19 -20.29 -6.44 -15.58
C SER A 19 -21.03 -5.48 -16.53
N THR A 20 -21.85 -4.56 -16.02
CA THR A 20 -22.65 -3.66 -16.87
C THR A 20 -21.97 -2.32 -17.14
N GLY A 21 -20.98 -1.94 -16.34
CA GLY A 21 -20.40 -0.61 -16.30
C GLY A 21 -21.33 0.44 -15.68
N GLU A 22 -20.77 1.60 -15.37
CA GLU A 22 -21.50 2.78 -14.90
C GLU A 22 -21.01 4.03 -15.62
N ARG A 23 -21.95 4.87 -16.08
CA ARG A 23 -21.62 6.17 -16.68
C ARG A 23 -21.18 7.13 -15.59
N VAL A 24 -19.97 7.63 -15.70
CA VAL A 24 -19.37 8.58 -14.76
C VAL A 24 -18.83 9.78 -15.53
N GLU A 25 -19.23 10.97 -15.10
CA GLU A 25 -18.62 12.22 -15.55
C GLU A 25 -17.24 12.33 -14.91
N CYS A 26 -16.19 12.29 -15.74
CA CYS A 26 -14.81 12.33 -15.28
C CYS A 26 -14.35 13.78 -15.00
N GLY A 27 -13.22 13.96 -14.33
CA GLY A 27 -12.68 15.29 -13.98
C GLY A 27 -12.31 16.19 -15.17
N ASP A 28 -12.34 15.67 -16.38
CA ASP A 28 -12.18 16.36 -17.66
C ASP A 28 -13.53 16.67 -18.36
N ALA A 29 -14.66 16.54 -17.65
CA ALA A 29 -16.02 16.74 -18.15
C ALA A 29 -16.41 15.82 -19.32
N VAL A 30 -15.72 14.69 -19.46
CA VAL A 30 -16.06 13.64 -20.45
C VAL A 30 -16.76 12.50 -19.72
N ASP A 31 -17.93 12.13 -20.22
CA ASP A 31 -18.65 10.95 -19.77
C ASP A 31 -17.94 9.68 -20.25
N ARG A 32 -17.62 8.79 -19.32
CA ARG A 32 -17.06 7.47 -19.61
C ARG A 32 -17.86 6.38 -18.92
N ILE A 33 -17.91 5.20 -19.54
CA ILE A 33 -18.42 4.00 -18.88
C ILE A 33 -17.26 3.37 -18.13
N LEU A 34 -17.32 3.38 -16.80
CA LEU A 34 -16.32 2.77 -15.93
C LEU A 34 -16.85 1.44 -15.40
N TYR A 35 -15.98 0.43 -15.44
CA TYR A 35 -16.25 -0.89 -14.89
C TYR A 35 -15.47 -1.01 -13.58
N PRO A 36 -16.12 -0.96 -12.40
CA PRO A 36 -15.41 -1.11 -11.14
C PRO A 36 -14.81 -2.51 -11.04
N GLY A 37 -13.50 -2.60 -10.95
CA GLY A 37 -12.78 -3.85 -10.68
C GLY A 37 -12.06 -3.77 -9.34
N PHE A 38 -12.08 -4.86 -8.58
CA PHE A 38 -11.17 -5.03 -7.44
C PHE A 38 -9.91 -5.72 -7.93
N LEU A 39 -8.78 -5.03 -7.85
CA LEU A 39 -7.48 -5.69 -7.90
C LEU A 39 -7.24 -6.32 -6.53
N ILE A 40 -7.73 -7.55 -6.34
CA ILE A 40 -7.23 -8.41 -5.26
C ILE A 40 -5.88 -8.91 -5.76
N GLU A 41 -4.86 -8.13 -5.48
CA GLU A 41 -3.48 -8.49 -5.79
C GLU A 41 -3.10 -9.67 -4.89
N SER A 42 -3.19 -10.89 -5.44
CA SER A 42 -2.67 -12.12 -4.81
C SER A 42 -1.16 -12.13 -4.93
N LEU A 43 -0.53 -11.14 -4.31
CA LEU A 43 0.90 -10.96 -4.35
C LEU A 43 1.57 -12.04 -3.54
N ASP A 44 2.58 -12.68 -4.12
CA ASP A 44 3.51 -13.42 -3.30
C ASP A 44 4.29 -12.47 -2.38
N PHE A 45 5.12 -13.03 -1.50
CA PHE A 45 5.88 -12.22 -0.56
C PHE A 45 6.75 -11.16 -1.28
N GLU A 46 7.38 -11.52 -2.40
CA GLU A 46 8.29 -10.64 -3.13
C GLU A 46 7.57 -9.45 -3.75
N GLU A 47 6.46 -9.75 -4.41
CA GLU A 47 5.61 -8.75 -5.03
C GLU A 47 4.97 -7.84 -3.97
N ALA A 48 4.56 -8.38 -2.81
CA ALA A 48 3.93 -7.62 -1.74
C ALA A 48 4.86 -6.57 -1.11
N TRP A 49 6.13 -6.92 -0.86
CA TRP A 49 7.06 -5.95 -0.29
C TRP A 49 7.50 -4.90 -1.32
N ASN A 50 7.58 -5.27 -2.60
CA ASN A 50 7.81 -4.32 -3.70
C ASN A 50 6.63 -3.34 -3.84
N PHE A 51 5.39 -3.85 -3.84
CA PHE A 51 4.17 -3.07 -3.96
C PHE A 51 4.03 -2.06 -2.81
N THR A 52 4.30 -2.50 -1.58
CA THR A 52 4.19 -1.67 -0.37
C THR A 52 5.43 -0.82 -0.09
N CYS A 53 6.45 -0.87 -0.95
CA CYS A 53 7.74 -0.20 -0.76
C CYS A 53 8.45 -0.57 0.56
N CYS A 54 8.17 -1.75 1.13
CA CYS A 54 8.82 -2.27 2.33
C CYS A 54 10.15 -2.95 1.99
N ARG A 55 11.02 -3.21 2.97
CA ARG A 55 12.31 -3.93 2.75
C ARG A 55 12.26 -5.43 3.04
N ALA A 56 11.06 -6.02 3.00
CA ALA A 56 10.87 -7.44 3.26
C ALA A 56 11.48 -7.86 4.62
N GLY A 57 11.99 -9.10 4.70
CA GLY A 57 12.61 -9.67 5.91
C GLY A 57 13.92 -9.00 6.35
N ARG A 58 14.46 -8.02 5.63
CA ARG A 58 15.66 -7.25 6.04
C ARG A 58 15.33 -5.86 6.60
N ALA A 59 14.04 -5.54 6.73
CA ALA A 59 13.61 -4.27 7.27
C ALA A 59 13.67 -4.28 8.80
N LYS A 60 14.10 -3.15 9.41
CA LYS A 60 13.89 -2.91 10.84
C LYS A 60 12.41 -3.02 11.23
N HIS A 61 11.53 -2.58 10.32
CA HIS A 61 10.07 -2.68 10.46
C HIS A 61 9.45 -3.34 9.22
N PRO A 62 9.34 -4.68 9.20
CA PRO A 62 9.00 -5.42 7.98
C PRO A 62 7.50 -5.40 7.65
N CYS A 63 6.62 -5.17 8.63
CA CYS A 63 5.18 -5.18 8.40
C CYS A 63 4.74 -3.94 7.60
N PRO A 64 3.98 -4.07 6.49
CA PRO A 64 3.43 -2.94 5.76
C PRO A 64 2.36 -2.16 6.54
N ARG A 65 1.78 -2.76 7.59
CA ARG A 65 0.66 -2.21 8.36
C ARG A 65 1.08 -1.52 9.65
N CYS A 66 2.08 -2.05 10.35
CA CYS A 66 2.53 -1.52 11.65
C CYS A 66 4.05 -1.37 11.73
N LEU A 67 4.51 -0.64 12.73
CA LEU A 67 5.93 -0.41 13.02
C LEU A 67 6.47 -1.45 14.01
N VAL A 68 6.09 -2.73 13.84
CA VAL A 68 6.70 -3.83 14.60
C VAL A 68 8.18 -3.92 14.29
N SER A 69 9.03 -4.11 15.30
CA SER A 69 10.46 -4.33 15.09
C SER A 69 10.70 -5.75 14.56
N GLN A 70 11.75 -5.94 13.76
CA GLN A 70 12.18 -7.26 13.30
C GLN A 70 12.40 -8.24 14.46
N ASP A 71 12.91 -7.77 15.59
CA ASP A 71 13.21 -8.60 16.77
C ASP A 71 11.98 -8.95 17.61
N MET A 72 10.79 -8.44 17.24
CA MET A 72 9.56 -8.58 18.01
C MET A 72 8.42 -9.22 17.19
N LEU A 73 8.75 -9.87 16.07
CA LEU A 73 7.75 -10.49 15.18
C LEU A 73 7.05 -11.70 15.81
N ASP A 74 7.67 -12.34 16.79
CA ASP A 74 7.12 -13.43 17.59
C ASP A 74 6.19 -12.95 18.72
N SER A 75 6.16 -11.64 18.99
CA SER A 75 5.33 -11.05 20.05
C SER A 75 3.87 -10.94 19.62
N LEU A 76 3.04 -11.91 20.04
CA LEU A 76 1.61 -11.97 19.71
C LEU A 76 0.71 -11.08 20.59
N GLN A 77 1.22 -10.64 21.74
CA GLN A 77 0.42 -9.88 22.72
C GLN A 77 0.67 -8.38 22.66
N GLN A 78 1.71 -7.95 21.96
CA GLN A 78 2.11 -6.55 21.91
C GLN A 78 1.44 -5.83 20.74
N LEU A 79 0.92 -4.63 21.02
CA LEU A 79 0.41 -3.74 20.01
C LEU A 79 1.54 -2.81 19.53
N PHE A 80 1.71 -2.73 18.22
CA PHE A 80 2.68 -1.84 17.59
C PHE A 80 1.97 -0.67 16.90
N PRO A 81 2.57 0.53 16.88
CA PRO A 81 1.98 1.68 16.21
C PRO A 81 1.65 1.37 14.74
N LEU A 82 0.42 1.67 14.33
CA LEU A 82 0.01 1.51 12.94
C LEU A 82 0.65 2.59 12.06
N ARG A 83 0.94 2.21 10.82
CA ARG A 83 1.32 3.18 9.80
C ARG A 83 0.07 3.94 9.38
N THR A 84 0.05 5.23 9.66
CA THR A 84 -1.03 6.13 9.23
C THR A 84 -0.55 7.01 8.10
N THR A 85 -1.48 7.48 7.25
CA THR A 85 -1.16 8.41 6.17
C THR A 85 -0.41 9.65 6.67
N ALA A 86 -0.80 10.18 7.84
CA ALA A 86 -0.13 11.33 8.44
C ALA A 86 1.34 11.04 8.80
N THR A 87 1.58 9.93 9.53
CA THR A 87 2.94 9.54 9.94
C THR A 87 3.85 9.22 8.76
N MET A 88 3.33 8.48 7.77
CA MET A 88 4.12 8.09 6.60
C MET A 88 4.39 9.28 5.68
N ARG A 89 3.45 10.23 5.56
CA ARG A 89 3.69 11.49 4.84
C ARG A 89 4.81 12.30 5.50
N ALA A 90 4.82 12.38 6.82
CA ALA A 90 5.91 13.04 7.55
C ALA A 90 7.27 12.35 7.33
N ALA A 91 7.31 11.01 7.38
CA ALA A 91 8.52 10.23 7.11
C ALA A 91 9.04 10.44 5.68
N ILE A 92 8.15 10.42 4.68
CA ILE A 92 8.51 10.67 3.27
C ILE A 92 9.01 12.10 3.08
N ASN A 93 8.35 13.10 3.67
CA ASN A 93 8.79 14.48 3.60
C ASN A 93 10.17 14.67 4.25
N ARG A 94 10.41 14.04 5.39
CA ARG A 94 11.72 14.03 6.04
C ARG A 94 12.80 13.41 5.15
N ALA A 95 12.47 12.30 4.49
CA ALA A 95 13.37 11.66 3.53
C ALA A 95 13.64 12.54 2.30
N ARG A 96 12.64 13.30 1.83
CA ARG A 96 12.77 14.25 0.70
C ARG A 96 13.62 15.46 1.06
N SER A 97 13.52 15.96 2.28
CA SER A 97 14.30 17.10 2.78
C SER A 97 15.72 16.73 3.19
N ALA A 98 16.12 15.46 3.12
CA ALA A 98 17.46 15.03 3.45
C ALA A 98 18.48 15.51 2.39
N PRO A 99 19.64 16.06 2.80
CA PRO A 99 20.59 16.72 1.90
C PRO A 99 21.33 15.75 0.97
N ASN A 100 21.45 14.47 1.35
CA ASN A 100 22.16 13.48 0.54
C ASN A 100 21.40 12.15 0.47
N ALA A 101 21.76 11.34 -0.55
CA ALA A 101 21.10 10.06 -0.81
C ALA A 101 21.22 9.08 0.36
N THR A 102 22.35 9.08 1.07
CA THR A 102 22.63 8.21 2.22
C THR A 102 21.72 8.53 3.41
N GLN A 103 21.57 9.80 3.75
CA GLN A 103 20.70 10.25 4.84
C GLN A 103 19.23 10.03 4.50
N ARG A 104 18.83 10.26 3.25
CA ARG A 104 17.49 9.91 2.77
C ARG A 104 17.21 8.42 2.97
N GLU A 105 18.13 7.58 2.54
CA GLU A 105 18.01 6.13 2.65
C GLU A 105 17.93 5.69 4.12
N LYS A 106 18.75 6.30 4.99
CA LYS A 106 18.70 6.05 6.44
C LYS A 106 17.32 6.37 7.02
N VAL A 107 16.75 7.52 6.68
CA VAL A 107 15.39 7.90 7.13
C VAL A 107 14.37 6.88 6.66
N LEU A 108 14.44 6.40 5.41
CA LEU A 108 13.51 5.39 4.90
C LEU A 108 13.71 4.03 5.59
N MET A 109 14.97 3.61 5.81
CA MET A 109 15.32 2.38 6.53
C MET A 109 14.78 2.35 7.96
N ASP A 110 14.77 3.49 8.65
CA ASP A 110 14.22 3.61 10.00
C ASP A 110 12.71 3.37 10.07
N PHE A 111 11.99 3.41 8.94
CA PHE A 111 10.59 3.00 8.84
C PHE A 111 10.41 1.67 8.09
N GLY A 112 11.50 0.97 7.75
CA GLY A 112 11.45 -0.26 6.96
C GLY A 112 11.11 -0.05 5.48
N LEU A 113 11.25 1.17 4.98
CA LEU A 113 10.90 1.57 3.61
C LEU A 113 12.13 1.63 2.70
N HIS A 114 11.91 1.49 1.41
CA HIS A 114 12.92 1.76 0.38
C HIS A 114 12.45 2.80 -0.63
N LYS A 115 13.40 3.45 -1.29
CA LYS A 115 13.08 4.37 -2.37
C LYS A 115 12.65 3.57 -3.59
N ARG A 116 11.36 3.62 -3.96
CA ARG A 116 10.92 3.17 -5.28
C ARG A 116 11.56 4.07 -6.34
N ARG A 117 12.24 3.49 -7.34
CA ARG A 117 12.57 4.24 -8.56
C ARG A 117 11.25 4.73 -9.12
N ARG A 118 11.08 6.05 -9.29
CA ARG A 118 10.00 6.53 -10.15
C ARG A 118 10.28 5.86 -11.50
N GLY A 119 9.32 5.08 -12.01
CA GLY A 119 9.27 4.85 -13.44
C GLY A 119 9.33 6.22 -14.08
N SER A 120 10.17 6.36 -15.10
CA SER A 120 10.22 7.56 -15.95
C SER A 120 8.81 8.09 -16.10
N GLU A 121 8.60 9.35 -15.70
CA GLU A 121 7.43 10.10 -16.09
C GLU A 121 7.30 9.89 -17.60
N ALA A 122 6.27 9.15 -18.01
CA ALA A 122 5.96 8.96 -19.41
C ALA A 122 5.74 10.37 -19.96
N GLY A 123 6.67 10.79 -20.81
CA GLY A 123 6.53 11.99 -21.62
C GLY A 123 5.44 11.82 -22.65
#